data_AF-A0A961EUT8-F1
#
_entry.id   AF-A0A961EUT8-F1
#
_cell.length_a   1.000
_cell.length_b   1.000
_cell.length_c   1.000
_cell.angle_alpha   90.00
_cell.angle_beta   90.00
_cell.angle_gamma   90.00
#
_symmetry.space_group_name_H-M   'P 1'
#
loop_
_entity.id
_entity.type
_entity.pdbx_description
1 polymer ?
#
loop_
_entity_poly.entity_id
_entity_poly.type
_entity_poly.pdbx_seq_one_letter_code
_entity_poly.pdbx_strand_id
1 'polypeptide(L)'
;MARTGTGNRGGFGAFFLIFLMVSISSLQADSPDFTNMGELLKTNREDLEFINIPLSNLPNAPENGQEPSEGLKTGLALKEKLTEKMKSAVEHDFFAGIYYLQGNYGHTYRELSTSRDLIQQVYKEILEYYIDGTWVLLESAAPIILRTQDAKSKHFLQLGFRDLESSRLFHQRGS
;
A
#
# COMPACT_ATOMS: atom_id res chain seq x y z
N MET A 1 57.26 49.00 -38.23
CA MET A 1 57.84 47.65 -38.19
C MET A 1 57.24 46.94 -36.96
N ALA A 2 56.57 45.79 -37.16
CA ALA A 2 56.14 44.71 -36.24
C ALA A 2 55.61 45.06 -34.82
N ARG A 3 54.32 44.79 -34.46
CA ARG A 3 53.73 43.52 -33.93
C ARG A 3 54.39 43.08 -32.60
N THR A 4 53.75 42.71 -31.48
CA THR A 4 52.45 42.11 -31.08
C THR A 4 52.51 42.06 -29.52
N GLY A 5 51.50 42.35 -28.70
CA GLY A 5 50.28 41.57 -28.44
C GLY A 5 50.49 40.55 -27.30
N THR A 6 49.86 40.74 -26.13
CA THR A 6 49.32 39.66 -25.26
C THR A 6 48.43 40.26 -24.17
N GLY A 7 47.13 40.01 -24.28
CA GLY A 7 46.13 40.34 -23.27
C GLY A 7 46.17 39.35 -22.11
N ASN A 8 46.14 39.87 -20.89
CA ASN A 8 46.02 39.10 -19.67
C ASN A 8 44.54 38.69 -19.48
N ARG A 9 44.17 37.50 -19.96
CA ARG A 9 42.88 36.84 -19.69
C ARG A 9 43.16 35.52 -18.96
N GLY A 10 43.55 35.61 -17.69
CA GLY A 10 43.90 34.45 -16.86
C GLY A 10 42.94 34.15 -15.70
N GLY A 11 41.75 34.75 -15.64
CA GLY A 11 40.92 34.73 -14.42
C GLY A 11 39.63 33.91 -14.43
N PHE A 12 39.17 33.41 -15.59
CA PHE A 12 37.80 32.84 -15.68
C PHE A 12 37.74 31.31 -15.85
N GLY A 13 38.85 30.64 -16.18
CA GLY A 13 38.87 29.18 -16.37
C GLY A 13 38.93 28.38 -15.07
N ALA A 14 39.64 28.89 -14.06
CA ALA A 14 39.85 28.17 -12.80
C ALA A 14 38.58 28.10 -11.93
N PHE A 15 37.74 29.14 -11.96
CA PHE A 15 36.47 29.15 -11.22
C PHE A 15 35.42 28.21 -11.83
N PHE A 16 35.43 28.01 -13.15
CA PHE A 16 34.47 27.12 -13.81
C PHE A 16 34.78 25.63 -13.56
N LEU A 17 36.06 25.27 -13.46
CA LEU A 17 36.51 23.90 -13.18
C LEU A 17 36.29 23.47 -11.71
N ILE A 18 36.37 24.42 -10.77
CA ILE A 18 36.08 24.17 -9.35
C ILE A 18 34.57 24.01 -9.10
N PHE A 19 33.71 24.74 -9.84
CA PHE A 19 32.26 24.62 -9.70
C PHE A 19 31.71 23.27 -10.23
N LEU A 20 32.38 22.68 -11.22
CA LEU A 20 31.99 21.38 -11.79
C LEU A 20 32.34 20.20 -10.88
N MET A 21 33.32 20.35 -9.98
CA MET A 21 33.72 19.31 -9.01
C MET A 21 32.83 19.27 -7.75
N VAL A 22 32.10 20.34 -7.42
CA VAL A 22 31.23 20.38 -6.23
C VAL A 22 29.85 19.75 -6.49
N SER A 23 29.46 19.59 -7.75
CA SER A 23 28.14 19.08 -8.14
C SER A 23 28.04 17.55 -8.21
N ILE A 24 29.10 16.82 -7.84
CA ILE A 24 29.11 15.34 -7.78
C ILE A 24 28.96 14.84 -6.33
N SER A 25 28.48 15.72 -5.44
CA SER A 25 28.12 15.32 -4.09
C SER A 25 26.83 14.48 -4.14
N SER A 26 27.03 13.15 -4.17
CA SER A 26 26.08 12.11 -3.79
C SER A 26 24.75 12.03 -4.56
N LEU A 27 24.81 11.65 -5.84
CA LEU A 27 23.93 10.59 -6.33
C LEU A 27 24.52 9.25 -5.87
N GLN A 28 24.60 9.03 -4.54
CA GLN A 28 24.77 7.68 -4.05
C GLN A 28 23.38 7.06 -4.15
N ALA A 29 23.12 6.39 -5.27
CA ALA A 29 22.20 5.29 -5.24
C ALA A 29 22.81 4.30 -4.23
N ASP A 30 22.33 4.33 -2.99
CA ASP A 30 22.62 3.26 -2.03
C ASP A 30 22.28 1.97 -2.74
N SER A 31 23.30 1.16 -3.04
CA SER A 31 23.04 -0.22 -3.41
C SER A 31 22.23 -0.81 -2.26
N PRO A 32 21.15 -1.55 -2.52
CA PRO A 32 20.37 -2.14 -1.46
C PRO A 32 21.26 -3.06 -0.64
N ASP A 33 21.77 -2.54 0.49
CA ASP A 33 22.64 -3.28 1.39
C ASP A 33 21.90 -4.50 1.93
N PHE A 34 22.64 -5.59 2.14
CA PHE A 34 22.13 -6.84 2.70
C PHE A 34 21.24 -6.60 3.93
N THR A 35 21.66 -5.71 4.84
CA THR A 35 20.91 -5.38 6.06
C THR A 35 19.55 -4.74 5.77
N ASN A 36 19.47 -3.82 4.80
CA ASN A 36 18.21 -3.16 4.42
C ASN A 36 17.26 -4.15 3.74
N MET A 37 17.77 -5.06 2.90
CA MET A 37 16.95 -6.09 2.26
C MET A 37 16.42 -7.13 3.25
N GLY A 38 17.21 -7.50 4.26
CA GLY A 38 16.76 -8.39 5.33
C GLY A 38 15.61 -7.78 6.14
N GLU A 39 15.66 -6.48 6.45
CA GLU A 39 14.58 -5.77 7.12
C GLU A 39 13.31 -5.66 6.26
N LEU A 40 13.47 -5.41 4.96
CA LEU A 40 12.34 -5.36 4.02
C LEU A 40 11.64 -6.71 3.87
N LEU A 41 12.39 -7.82 3.82
CA LEU A 41 11.81 -9.17 3.84
C LEU A 41 11.01 -9.42 5.11
N LYS A 42 11.57 -9.05 6.26
CA LYS A 42 10.89 -9.21 7.55
C LYS A 42 9.59 -8.39 7.59
N THR A 43 9.66 -7.13 7.16
CA THR A 43 8.49 -6.24 7.12
C THR A 43 7.42 -6.78 6.18
N ASN A 44 7.79 -7.23 4.98
CA ASN A 44 6.83 -7.78 4.02
C ASN A 44 6.11 -9.02 4.57
N ARG A 45 6.82 -9.86 5.33
CA ARG A 45 6.21 -10.99 6.02
C ARG A 45 5.22 -10.55 7.10
N GLU A 46 5.56 -9.56 7.91
CA GLU A 46 4.64 -8.99 8.90
C GLU A 46 3.39 -8.40 8.22
N ASP A 47 3.57 -7.73 7.07
CA ASP A 47 2.47 -7.18 6.27
C ASP A 47 1.56 -8.30 5.70
N LEU A 48 2.14 -9.40 5.20
CA LEU A 48 1.40 -10.58 4.75
C LEU A 48 0.57 -11.19 5.88
N GLU A 49 1.18 -11.38 7.06
CA GLU A 49 0.50 -11.92 8.24
C GLU A 49 -0.64 -10.98 8.69
N PHE A 50 -0.41 -9.67 8.65
CA PHE A 50 -1.42 -8.67 8.95
C PHE A 50 -2.61 -8.74 7.98
N ILE A 51 -2.37 -8.78 6.67
CA ILE A 51 -3.45 -8.81 5.65
C ILE A 51 -4.22 -10.12 5.63
N ASN A 52 -3.62 -11.22 6.07
CA ASN A 52 -4.33 -12.49 6.21
C ASN A 52 -5.50 -12.39 7.22
N ILE A 53 -5.38 -11.54 8.26
CA ILE A 53 -6.45 -11.34 9.26
C ILE A 53 -7.73 -10.78 8.63
N PRO A 54 -7.75 -9.57 8.02
CA PRO A 54 -8.97 -9.04 7.42
C PRO A 54 -9.46 -9.89 6.23
N LEU A 55 -8.57 -10.55 5.49
CA LEU A 55 -8.97 -11.49 4.43
C LEU A 55 -9.73 -12.70 4.99
N SER A 56 -9.26 -13.26 6.11
CA SER A 56 -9.92 -14.40 6.76
C SER A 56 -11.32 -14.04 7.29
N ASN A 57 -11.52 -12.78 7.69
CA ASN A 57 -12.79 -12.25 8.17
C ASN A 57 -13.84 -12.02 7.07
N LEU A 58 -13.46 -12.11 5.79
CA LEU A 58 -14.44 -12.06 4.71
C LEU A 58 -15.40 -13.27 4.78
N PRO A 59 -16.65 -13.12 4.30
CA PRO A 59 -17.66 -14.15 4.46
C PRO A 59 -17.24 -15.51 3.90
N ASN A 60 -17.64 -16.59 4.58
CA ASN A 60 -17.44 -17.97 4.14
C ASN A 60 -18.71 -18.53 3.51
N ALA A 61 -18.53 -19.53 2.64
CA ALA A 61 -19.66 -20.23 2.05
C ALA A 61 -20.47 -20.89 3.17
N PRO A 62 -21.82 -20.86 3.10
CA PRO A 62 -22.65 -21.49 4.11
C PRO A 62 -22.41 -23.01 4.13
N GLU A 63 -22.12 -23.55 5.32
CA GLU A 63 -21.79 -24.98 5.50
C GLU A 63 -22.98 -25.91 5.17
N ASN A 64 -24.21 -25.39 5.22
CA ASN A 64 -25.45 -26.17 5.10
C ASN A 64 -25.97 -26.32 3.66
N GLY A 65 -25.19 -25.96 2.64
CA GLY A 65 -25.60 -26.06 1.23
C GLY A 65 -26.78 -25.16 0.83
N GLN A 66 -27.14 -24.18 1.68
CA GLN A 66 -28.12 -23.15 1.36
C GLN A 66 -27.55 -22.19 0.32
N GLU A 67 -28.38 -21.74 -0.63
CA GLU A 67 -27.94 -20.69 -1.54
C GLU A 67 -27.60 -19.41 -0.75
N PRO A 68 -26.40 -18.85 -0.95
CA PRO A 68 -26.02 -17.62 -0.27
C PRO A 68 -26.94 -16.47 -0.71
N SER A 69 -27.33 -15.60 0.23
CA SER A 69 -28.03 -14.36 -0.11
C SER A 69 -27.21 -13.51 -1.10
N GLU A 70 -27.86 -12.64 -1.90
CA GLU A 70 -27.16 -11.81 -2.89
C GLU A 70 -25.99 -11.00 -2.30
N GLY A 71 -26.17 -10.40 -1.13
CA GLY A 71 -25.08 -9.69 -0.43
C GLY A 71 -23.93 -10.60 0.02
N LEU A 72 -24.23 -11.88 0.31
CA LEU A 72 -23.23 -12.89 0.64
C LEU A 72 -22.47 -13.35 -0.61
N LYS A 73 -23.12 -13.45 -1.77
CA LYS A 73 -22.47 -13.79 -3.05
C LYS A 73 -21.37 -12.80 -3.42
N THR A 74 -21.63 -11.50 -3.24
CA THR A 74 -20.62 -10.45 -3.50
C THR A 74 -19.39 -10.60 -2.60
N GLY A 75 -19.61 -10.83 -1.30
CA GLY A 75 -18.50 -11.05 -0.35
C GLY A 75 -17.69 -12.32 -0.63
N LEU A 76 -18.35 -13.39 -1.08
CA LEU A 76 -17.69 -14.65 -1.46
C LEU A 76 -16.81 -14.49 -2.72
N ALA A 77 -17.35 -13.85 -3.76
CA ALA A 77 -16.59 -13.59 -4.99
C ALA A 77 -15.38 -12.68 -4.72
N LEU A 78 -15.54 -11.68 -3.86
CA LEU A 78 -14.43 -10.84 -3.42
C LEU A 78 -13.37 -11.67 -2.69
N LYS A 79 -13.79 -12.52 -1.74
CA LYS A 79 -12.86 -13.37 -0.99
C LYS A 79 -12.04 -14.29 -1.91
N GLU A 80 -12.68 -14.92 -2.89
CA GLU A 80 -11.98 -15.76 -3.88
C GLU A 80 -10.93 -14.97 -4.66
N LYS A 81 -11.34 -13.84 -5.26
CA LYS A 81 -10.44 -12.95 -6.00
C LYS A 81 -9.23 -12.51 -5.17
N LEU A 82 -9.47 -12.10 -3.93
CA LEU A 82 -8.42 -11.61 -3.04
C LEU A 82 -7.52 -12.72 -2.51
N THR A 83 -8.06 -13.93 -2.33
CA THR A 83 -7.28 -15.10 -1.96
C THR A 83 -6.28 -15.44 -3.07
N GLU A 84 -6.67 -15.36 -4.34
CA GLU A 84 -5.74 -15.56 -5.46
C GLU A 84 -4.64 -14.48 -5.50
N LYS A 85 -4.98 -13.20 -5.33
CA LYS A 85 -3.98 -12.13 -5.21
C LYS A 85 -3.02 -12.35 -4.03
N MET A 86 -3.55 -12.81 -2.90
CA MET A 86 -2.75 -13.11 -1.70
C MET A 86 -1.79 -14.28 -1.94
N LYS A 87 -2.23 -15.33 -2.64
CA LYS A 87 -1.35 -16.43 -3.05
C LYS A 87 -0.20 -15.91 -3.90
N SER A 88 -0.48 -15.10 -4.93
CA SER A 88 0.58 -14.50 -5.75
C SER A 88 1.53 -13.61 -4.93
N ALA A 89 1.01 -12.83 -3.97
CA ALA A 89 1.86 -12.02 -3.09
C ALA A 89 2.83 -12.88 -2.25
N VAL A 90 2.36 -14.02 -1.73
CA VAL A 90 3.17 -14.99 -0.99
C VAL A 90 4.21 -15.66 -1.91
N GLU A 91 3.86 -15.97 -3.16
CA GLU A 91 4.82 -16.51 -4.13
C GLU A 91 5.97 -15.53 -4.40
N HIS A 92 5.66 -14.24 -4.60
CA HIS A 92 6.67 -13.21 -4.78
C HIS A 92 7.57 -13.02 -3.55
N ASP A 93 7.00 -13.06 -2.33
CA ASP A 93 7.78 -13.02 -1.09
C ASP A 93 8.74 -14.22 -0.98
N PHE A 94 8.26 -15.42 -1.33
CA PHE A 94 9.08 -16.61 -1.37
C PHE A 94 10.26 -16.48 -2.34
N PHE A 95 10.01 -16.05 -3.58
CA PHE A 95 11.07 -15.85 -4.57
C PHE A 95 12.04 -14.74 -4.16
N ALA A 96 11.57 -13.67 -3.54
CA ALA A 96 12.43 -12.65 -2.96
C ALA A 96 13.39 -13.25 -1.92
N GLY A 97 12.89 -14.10 -1.03
CA GLY A 97 13.71 -14.82 -0.06
C GLY A 97 14.78 -15.69 -0.72
N ILE A 98 14.44 -16.39 -1.82
CA ILE A 98 15.42 -17.17 -2.59
C ILE A 98 16.50 -16.28 -3.21
N TYR A 99 16.13 -15.19 -3.87
CA TYR A 99 17.11 -14.27 -4.47
C TYR A 99 17.99 -13.58 -3.44
N TYR A 100 17.46 -13.29 -2.26
CA TYR A 100 18.23 -12.74 -1.15
C TYR A 100 19.31 -13.70 -0.68
N LEU A 101 18.98 -14.98 -0.52
CA LEU A 101 19.95 -16.02 -0.15
C LEU A 101 21.03 -16.23 -1.22
N GLN A 102 20.72 -15.95 -2.48
CA GLN A 102 21.68 -15.98 -3.60
C GLN A 102 22.53 -14.71 -3.69
N GLY A 103 22.31 -13.71 -2.83
CA GLY A 103 22.98 -12.41 -2.90
C GLY A 103 22.52 -11.52 -4.07
N ASN A 104 21.40 -11.86 -4.71
CA ASN A 104 20.85 -11.11 -5.83
C ASN A 104 19.83 -10.07 -5.34
N TYR A 105 20.32 -8.96 -4.78
CA TYR A 105 19.49 -7.93 -4.15
C TYR A 105 18.60 -7.15 -5.14
N GLY A 106 19.03 -7.02 -6.40
CA GLY A 106 18.23 -6.34 -7.43
C GLY A 106 16.95 -7.11 -7.76
N HIS A 107 17.04 -8.44 -7.87
CA HIS A 107 15.86 -9.29 -8.04
C HIS A 107 15.04 -9.40 -6.75
N THR A 108 15.70 -9.50 -5.60
CA THR A 108 15.04 -9.47 -4.27
C THR A 108 14.11 -8.26 -4.15
N TYR A 109 14.62 -7.06 -4.44
CA TYR A 109 13.83 -5.84 -4.36
C TYR A 109 12.64 -5.82 -5.32
N ARG A 110 12.82 -6.31 -6.55
CA ARG A 110 11.74 -6.34 -7.55
C ARG A 110 10.60 -7.26 -7.14
N GLU A 111 10.94 -8.47 -6.67
CA GLU A 111 9.95 -9.43 -6.17
C GLU A 111 9.24 -8.89 -4.92
N LEU A 112 9.99 -8.30 -3.98
CA LEU A 112 9.40 -7.64 -2.80
C LEU A 112 8.46 -6.50 -3.15
N SER A 113 8.87 -5.61 -4.06
CA SER A 113 8.02 -4.50 -4.50
C SER A 113 6.71 -5.04 -5.07
N THR A 114 6.77 -6.12 -5.85
CA THR A 114 5.59 -6.73 -6.45
C THR A 114 4.69 -7.37 -5.40
N SER A 115 5.26 -8.07 -4.42
CA SER A 115 4.54 -8.62 -3.27
C SER A 115 3.80 -7.52 -2.51
N ARG A 116 4.50 -6.42 -2.17
CA ARG A 116 3.94 -5.27 -1.44
C ARG A 116 2.83 -4.57 -2.20
N ASP A 117 2.99 -4.38 -3.50
CA ASP A 117 1.96 -3.78 -4.35
C ASP A 117 0.68 -4.63 -4.36
N LEU A 118 0.82 -5.96 -4.38
CA LEU A 118 -0.32 -6.89 -4.30
C LEU A 118 -0.99 -6.84 -2.92
N ILE A 119 -0.21 -6.86 -1.84
CA ILE A 119 -0.72 -6.75 -0.46
C ILE A 119 -1.49 -5.45 -0.27
N GLN A 120 -0.97 -4.32 -0.79
CA GLN A 120 -1.63 -3.03 -0.73
C GLN A 120 -2.97 -3.05 -1.50
N GLN A 121 -3.00 -3.67 -2.68
CA GLN A 121 -4.25 -3.84 -3.44
C GLN A 121 -5.28 -4.66 -2.66
N VAL A 122 -4.86 -5.79 -2.06
CA VAL A 122 -5.74 -6.63 -1.25
C VAL A 122 -6.33 -5.83 -0.09
N TYR A 123 -5.49 -5.09 0.63
CA TYR A 123 -5.96 -4.23 1.72
C TYR A 123 -6.98 -3.18 1.28
N LYS A 124 -6.70 -2.50 0.15
CA LYS A 124 -7.57 -1.47 -0.40
C LYS A 124 -8.95 -2.02 -0.75
N GLU A 125 -9.01 -3.14 -1.44
CA GLU A 125 -10.28 -3.77 -1.83
C GLU A 125 -11.07 -4.26 -0.61
N ILE A 126 -10.41 -4.78 0.43
CA ILE A 126 -11.08 -5.18 1.68
C ILE A 126 -11.64 -3.94 2.41
N LEU A 127 -10.85 -2.87 2.49
CA LEU A 127 -11.28 -1.64 3.15
C LEU A 127 -12.50 -1.03 2.46
N GLU A 128 -12.50 -1.00 1.13
CA GLU A 128 -13.64 -0.54 0.32
C GLU A 128 -14.90 -1.37 0.63
N TYR A 129 -14.77 -2.71 0.64
CA TYR A 129 -15.87 -3.60 1.01
C TYR A 129 -16.45 -3.31 2.41
N TYR A 130 -15.59 -3.07 3.41
CA TYR A 130 -16.06 -2.72 4.76
C TYR A 130 -16.71 -1.34 4.84
N ILE A 131 -16.21 -0.36 4.09
CA ILE A 131 -16.82 0.97 4.01
C ILE A 131 -18.23 0.86 3.44
N ASP A 132 -18.39 0.14 2.33
CA ASP A 132 -19.70 -0.02 1.68
C ASP A 132 -20.67 -0.82 2.55
N GLY A 133 -20.19 -1.92 3.15
CA GLY A 133 -20.99 -2.70 4.10
C GLY A 133 -21.45 -1.88 5.31
N THR A 134 -20.57 -1.03 5.85
CA THR A 134 -20.92 -0.14 6.97
C THR A 134 -21.98 0.89 6.57
N TRP A 135 -21.89 1.45 5.37
CA TRP A 135 -22.90 2.37 4.86
C TRP A 135 -24.28 1.70 4.79
N VAL A 136 -24.36 0.49 4.23
CA VAL A 136 -25.62 -0.27 4.16
C VAL A 136 -26.19 -0.57 5.56
N LEU A 137 -25.33 -0.93 6.51
CA LEU A 137 -25.74 -1.20 7.89
C LEU A 137 -26.29 0.07 8.57
N LEU A 138 -25.62 1.21 8.43
CA LEU A 138 -26.08 2.47 9.01
C LEU A 138 -27.39 2.95 8.38
N GLU A 139 -27.50 2.87 7.04
CA GLU A 139 -28.70 3.29 6.32
C GLU A 139 -29.92 2.43 6.65
N SER A 140 -29.74 1.11 6.80
CA SER A 140 -30.82 0.21 7.20
C SER A 140 -31.23 0.38 8.67
N ALA A 141 -30.30 0.73 9.57
CA ALA A 141 -30.58 0.97 10.98
C ALA A 141 -31.20 2.36 11.26
N ALA A 142 -30.88 3.36 10.42
CA ALA A 142 -31.26 4.75 10.64
C ALA A 142 -32.77 4.97 10.86
N PRO A 143 -33.69 4.44 10.03
CA PRO A 143 -35.13 4.65 10.21
C PRO A 143 -35.65 4.13 11.55
N ILE A 144 -35.13 2.99 12.00
CA ILE A 144 -35.53 2.34 13.26
C ILE A 144 -35.11 3.22 14.44
N ILE A 145 -33.84 3.64 14.44
CA ILE A 145 -33.26 4.49 15.49
C ILE A 145 -33.97 5.85 15.56
N LEU A 146 -34.19 6.50 14.41
CA LEU A 146 -34.85 7.81 14.36
C LEU A 146 -36.29 7.76 14.93
N ARG A 147 -37.01 6.65 14.71
CA ARG A 147 -38.37 6.44 15.22
C ARG A 147 -38.45 6.24 16.73
N THR A 148 -37.42 5.64 17.34
CA THR A 148 -37.41 5.33 18.79
C THR A 148 -37.27 6.54 19.72
N GLN A 149 -37.04 7.75 19.18
CA GLN A 149 -36.84 9.01 19.91
C GLN A 149 -35.71 9.03 20.97
N ASP A 150 -34.94 7.96 21.14
CA ASP A 150 -33.80 7.93 22.07
C ASP A 150 -32.65 8.83 21.59
N ALA A 151 -32.23 9.76 22.45
CA ALA A 151 -31.14 10.70 22.17
C ALA A 151 -29.79 10.00 22.05
N LYS A 152 -29.54 8.94 22.84
CA LYS A 152 -28.26 8.21 22.81
C LYS A 152 -28.10 7.45 21.50
N SER A 153 -29.12 6.70 21.09
CA SER A 153 -29.11 5.95 19.84
C SER A 153 -28.92 6.85 18.62
N LYS A 154 -29.57 8.03 18.60
CA LYS A 154 -29.34 9.03 17.55
C LYS A 154 -27.90 9.55 17.53
N HIS A 155 -27.31 9.77 18.70
CA HIS A 155 -25.92 10.20 18.79
C HIS A 155 -24.96 9.12 18.29
N PHE A 156 -25.15 7.85 18.65
CA PHE A 156 -24.33 6.76 18.12
C PHE A 156 -24.45 6.61 16.60
N LEU A 157 -25.64 6.80 16.05
CA LEU A 157 -25.83 6.82 14.60
C LEU A 157 -25.03 7.95 13.93
N GLN A 158 -25.03 9.16 14.51
CA GLN A 158 -24.22 10.28 14.01
C GLN A 158 -22.72 9.99 14.07
N LEU A 159 -22.26 9.39 15.17
CA LEU A 159 -20.86 8.97 15.31
C LEU A 159 -20.49 7.93 14.24
N GLY A 160 -21.36 6.96 13.98
CA GLY A 160 -21.15 5.94 12.95
C GLY A 160 -20.99 6.56 11.55
N PHE A 161 -21.90 7.46 11.16
CA PHE A 161 -21.76 8.17 9.87
C PHE A 161 -20.52 9.06 9.80
N ARG A 162 -20.15 9.73 10.90
CA ARG A 162 -18.92 10.52 10.97
C ARG A 162 -17.68 9.64 10.72
N ASP A 163 -17.59 8.50 11.40
CA ASP A 163 -16.44 7.61 11.31
C ASP A 163 -16.37 6.92 9.94
N LEU A 164 -17.51 6.59 9.34
CA LEU A 164 -17.64 6.14 7.95
C LEU A 164 -17.07 7.17 6.97
N GLU A 165 -17.51 8.43 7.06
CA GLU A 165 -17.04 9.50 6.18
C GLU A 165 -15.54 9.77 6.37
N SER A 166 -15.05 9.72 7.61
CA SER A 166 -13.61 9.80 7.86
C SER A 166 -12.86 8.66 7.16
N SER A 167 -13.37 7.43 7.24
CA SER A 167 -12.74 6.25 6.61
C SER A 167 -12.73 6.37 5.08
N ARG A 168 -13.82 6.85 4.48
CA ARG A 168 -13.91 7.16 3.04
C ARG A 168 -12.88 8.19 2.59
N LEU A 169 -12.72 9.28 3.35
CA LEU A 169 -11.73 10.31 3.04
C LEU A 169 -10.30 9.76 3.10
N PHE A 170 -9.98 8.91 4.08
CA PHE A 170 -8.66 8.27 4.15
C PHE A 170 -8.42 7.31 2.98
N HIS A 171 -9.43 6.54 2.60
CA HIS A 171 -9.36 5.65 1.44
C HIS A 171 -9.12 6.43 0.14
N GLN A 172 -9.86 7.52 -0.10
CA GLN A 172 -9.71 8.38 -1.29
C GLN A 172 -8.38 9.13 -1.33
N ARG A 173 -7.82 9.53 -0.18
CA ARG A 173 -6.50 10.19 -0.13
C ARG A 173 -5.34 9.22 -0.39
N GLY A 174 -5.56 7.92 -0.19
CA GLY A 174 -4.58 6.86 -0.45
C GLY A 174 -4.68 6.22 -1.84
N SER A 175 -5.62 6.67 -2.68
CA SER A 175 -5.75 6.29 -4.10
C SER A 175 -4.95 7.24 -4.99
#